data_AF-A0A7S0SMK8-F1
#
_entry.id   AF-A0A7S0SMK8-F1
#
_cell.length_a   1.000
_cell.length_b   1.000
_cell.length_c   1.000
_cell.angle_alpha   90.00
_cell.angle_beta   90.00
_cell.angle_gamma   90.00
#
_symmetry.space_group_name_H-M   'P 1'
#
loop_
_entity.id
_entity.type
_entity.pdbx_description
1 polymer ?
#
loop_
_entity_poly.entity_id
_entity_poly.type
_entity_poly.pdbx_seq_one_letter_code
_entity_poly.pdbx_strand_id
1 'polypeptide(L)'
;GGDVELRLKMRLSEAEHRLLEQSEELEEIQHRHRREASTAAVALAAADARAEAARADLDATRADANQKETELGRLRRHLLDMEDEDDDKADATESHAAAIRREQEEEHRAALGAKDTAARGAERELEVMREAMAARDSELANLQLALEFFNNEVESGERRAAETVALREKNATVGAELVVERERAAAAAARSREAEARAVAAERAATAAQSDAAKAVGESTKARQALHHSMKQSKLMMSETSSLLDKRIVAKLLLTYFERDQAKDVLELMARMLAMSPAEKSKMGLGPGSRSGGGGKRGVLQSVAAAPGKLVFGALGLAGAVAGSMLDMPMHAAEALKPAEEDDTIADQWVDFLLQQMDADEDGGGLGGGGGAGEVMPPSPAGRLSGVGGGGGKSGGAAAATAAAAVAGSAVAPSPFLSLIS
;
A
#
# COMPACT_ATOMS: atom_id res chain seq x y z
N GLY A 1 -28.94 164.37 -155.11
CA GLY A 1 -29.19 164.45 -153.65
C GLY A 1 -28.27 163.48 -152.95
N GLY A 2 -27.51 163.94 -151.96
CA GLY A 2 -26.50 163.13 -151.25
C GLY A 2 -26.92 162.60 -149.87
N ASP A 3 -28.17 162.82 -149.47
CA ASP A 3 -28.63 162.66 -148.07
C ASP A 3 -28.97 161.22 -147.66
N VAL A 4 -28.98 160.27 -148.62
CA VAL A 4 -29.24 158.84 -148.36
C VAL A 4 -27.94 158.10 -147.98
N GLU A 5 -26.83 158.47 -148.60
CA GLU A 5 -25.54 157.77 -148.45
C GLU A 5 -24.95 157.92 -147.04
N LEU A 6 -25.11 159.11 -146.45
CA LEU A 6 -24.66 159.43 -145.09
C LEU A 6 -25.37 158.58 -144.02
N ARG A 7 -26.67 158.35 -144.17
CA ARG A 7 -27.45 157.53 -143.23
C ARG A 7 -27.12 156.04 -143.31
N LEU A 8 -26.75 155.55 -144.50
CA LEU A 8 -26.28 154.19 -144.69
C LEU A 8 -24.90 153.98 -144.06
N LYS A 9 -23.96 154.92 -144.28
CA LYS A 9 -22.62 154.86 -143.66
C LYS A 9 -22.68 154.88 -142.13
N MET A 10 -23.50 155.75 -141.55
CA MET A 10 -23.68 155.81 -140.09
C MET A 10 -24.24 154.50 -139.51
N ARG A 11 -25.24 153.88 -140.17
CA ARG A 11 -25.76 152.57 -139.76
C ARG A 11 -24.79 151.42 -139.96
N LEU A 12 -23.90 151.50 -140.95
CA LEU A 12 -22.82 150.53 -141.14
C LEU A 12 -21.85 150.60 -139.96
N SER A 13 -21.35 151.79 -139.62
CA SER A 13 -20.46 151.98 -138.47
C SER A 13 -21.09 151.60 -137.12
N GLU A 14 -22.40 151.79 -136.96
CA GLU A 14 -23.13 151.38 -135.75
C GLU A 14 -23.28 149.86 -135.64
N ALA A 15 -23.36 149.14 -136.78
CA ALA A 15 -23.34 147.68 -136.81
C ALA A 15 -21.93 147.10 -136.63
N GLU A 16 -20.91 147.74 -137.23
CA GLU A 16 -19.49 147.38 -137.06
C GLU A 16 -19.04 147.55 -135.60
N HIS A 17 -19.43 148.63 -134.92
CA HIS A 17 -19.10 148.85 -133.50
C HIS A 17 -19.75 147.79 -132.60
N ARG A 18 -21.00 147.39 -132.86
CA ARG A 18 -21.67 146.33 -132.10
C ARG A 18 -21.09 144.95 -132.36
N LEU A 19 -20.60 144.69 -133.58
CA LEU A 19 -19.87 143.46 -133.89
C LEU A 19 -18.51 143.42 -133.18
N LEU A 20 -17.83 144.56 -133.05
CA LEU A 20 -16.61 144.69 -132.26
C LEU A 20 -16.88 144.45 -130.77
N GLU A 21 -17.86 145.13 -130.16
CA GLU A 21 -18.26 144.93 -128.76
C GLU A 21 -18.63 143.46 -128.48
N GLN A 22 -19.42 142.83 -129.36
CA GLN A 22 -19.74 141.40 -129.23
C GLN A 22 -18.52 140.48 -129.41
N SER A 23 -17.52 140.86 -130.21
CA SER A 23 -16.28 140.11 -130.33
C SER A 23 -15.39 140.25 -129.09
N GLU A 24 -15.30 141.45 -128.51
CA GLU A 24 -14.55 141.73 -127.27
C GLU A 24 -15.20 141.04 -126.06
N GLU A 25 -16.54 141.08 -125.92
CA GLU A 25 -17.25 140.30 -124.89
C GLU A 25 -17.01 138.79 -125.05
N LEU A 26 -17.04 138.26 -126.28
CA LEU A 26 -16.76 136.84 -126.54
C LEU A 26 -15.30 136.47 -126.27
N GLU A 27 -14.33 137.35 -126.57
CA GLU A 27 -12.93 137.13 -126.21
C GLU A 27 -12.70 137.21 -124.70
N GLU A 28 -13.35 138.14 -123.99
CA GLU A 28 -13.22 138.23 -122.54
C GLU A 28 -13.87 137.03 -121.85
N ILE A 29 -15.05 136.58 -122.29
CA ILE A 29 -15.70 135.34 -121.82
C ILE A 29 -14.80 134.13 -122.10
N GLN A 30 -14.20 134.03 -123.30
CA GLN A 30 -13.22 132.98 -123.58
C GLN A 30 -11.97 133.09 -122.70
N HIS A 31 -11.48 134.28 -122.38
CA HIS A 31 -10.34 134.47 -121.50
C HIS A 31 -10.65 134.16 -120.04
N ARG A 32 -11.86 134.47 -119.54
CA ARG A 32 -12.36 134.03 -118.24
C ARG A 32 -12.46 132.51 -118.20
N HIS A 33 -13.14 131.88 -119.17
CA HIS A 33 -13.24 130.41 -119.23
C HIS A 33 -11.89 129.70 -119.40
N ARG A 34 -10.93 130.25 -120.16
CA ARG A 34 -9.55 129.71 -120.23
C ARG A 34 -8.82 129.82 -118.89
N ARG A 35 -8.99 130.92 -118.15
CA ARG A 35 -8.43 131.09 -116.79
C ARG A 35 -9.10 130.15 -115.79
N GLU A 36 -10.42 130.09 -115.78
CA GLU A 36 -11.23 129.19 -114.95
C GLU A 36 -10.85 127.73 -115.19
N ALA A 37 -10.84 127.28 -116.45
CA ALA A 37 -10.41 125.94 -116.84
C ALA A 37 -8.95 125.65 -116.45
N SER A 38 -8.05 126.64 -116.56
CA SER A 38 -6.65 126.50 -116.10
C SER A 38 -6.57 126.37 -114.57
N THR A 39 -7.29 127.19 -113.80
CA THR A 39 -7.34 127.09 -112.34
C THR A 39 -8.02 125.80 -111.86
N ALA A 40 -9.06 125.34 -112.58
CA ALA A 40 -9.72 124.07 -112.31
C ALA A 40 -8.81 122.88 -112.63
N ALA A 41 -8.04 122.93 -113.72
CA ALA A 41 -7.05 121.90 -114.06
C ALA A 41 -5.91 121.84 -113.02
N VAL A 42 -5.42 122.99 -112.53
CA VAL A 42 -4.42 123.04 -111.45
C VAL A 42 -5.00 122.55 -110.12
N ALA A 43 -6.25 122.91 -109.80
CA ALA A 43 -6.93 122.43 -108.60
C ALA A 43 -7.21 120.91 -108.66
N LEU A 44 -7.56 120.39 -109.84
CA LEU A 44 -7.74 118.96 -110.11
C LEU A 44 -6.41 118.22 -109.94
N ALA A 45 -5.33 118.65 -110.60
CA ALA A 45 -4.01 118.05 -110.45
C ALA A 45 -3.49 118.10 -108.99
N ALA A 46 -3.80 119.16 -108.24
CA ALA A 46 -3.49 119.25 -106.81
C ALA A 46 -4.39 118.37 -105.93
N ALA A 47 -5.60 118.03 -106.36
CA ALA A 47 -6.47 117.06 -105.70
C ALA A 47 -6.04 115.62 -106.02
N ASP A 48 -5.67 115.33 -107.27
CA ASP A 48 -5.13 114.05 -107.72
C ASP A 48 -3.82 113.72 -107.00
N ALA A 49 -2.86 114.65 -106.94
CA ALA A 49 -1.62 114.46 -106.19
C ALA A 49 -1.83 114.21 -104.68
N ARG A 50 -2.87 114.82 -104.09
CA ARG A 50 -3.28 114.54 -102.69
C ARG A 50 -3.94 113.17 -102.55
N ALA A 51 -4.73 112.76 -103.54
CA ALA A 51 -5.35 111.43 -103.57
C ALA A 51 -4.30 110.32 -103.78
N GLU A 52 -3.26 110.57 -104.57
CA GLU A 52 -2.11 109.67 -104.75
C GLU A 52 -1.27 109.57 -103.47
N ALA A 53 -0.96 110.68 -102.81
CA ALA A 53 -0.30 110.66 -101.50
C ALA A 53 -1.11 109.87 -100.45
N ALA A 54 -2.42 110.15 -100.35
CA ALA A 54 -3.30 109.45 -99.43
C ALA A 54 -3.45 107.94 -99.76
N ARG A 55 -3.37 107.56 -101.05
CA ARG A 55 -3.30 106.14 -101.46
C ARG A 55 -2.00 105.50 -101.02
N ALA A 56 -0.86 106.18 -101.23
CA ALA A 56 0.45 105.67 -100.81
C ALA A 56 0.52 105.46 -99.28
N ASP A 57 0.00 106.40 -98.48
CA ASP A 57 -0.08 106.27 -97.02
C ASP A 57 -1.02 105.12 -96.59
N LEU A 58 -2.16 104.95 -97.27
CA LEU A 58 -3.06 103.82 -97.03
C LEU A 58 -2.44 102.47 -97.41
N ASP A 59 -1.67 102.40 -98.49
CA ASP A 59 -1.02 101.16 -98.92
C ASP A 59 0.23 100.84 -98.07
N ALA A 60 0.94 101.85 -97.57
CA ALA A 60 2.01 101.69 -96.58
C ALA A 60 1.46 101.21 -95.23
N THR A 61 0.37 101.79 -94.73
CA THR A 61 -0.28 101.34 -93.48
C THR A 61 -0.94 99.97 -93.62
N ARG A 62 -1.46 99.61 -94.81
CA ARG A 62 -1.85 98.21 -95.13
C ARG A 62 -0.67 97.26 -95.12
N ALA A 63 0.49 97.65 -95.68
CA ALA A 63 1.68 96.80 -95.68
C ALA A 63 2.19 96.54 -94.26
N ASP A 64 2.24 97.57 -93.41
CA ASP A 64 2.58 97.47 -91.98
C ASP A 64 1.56 96.62 -91.20
N ALA A 65 0.26 96.81 -91.44
CA ALA A 65 -0.79 95.97 -90.83
C ALA A 65 -0.66 94.50 -91.25
N ASN A 66 -0.44 94.22 -92.53
CA ASN A 66 -0.23 92.86 -93.05
C ASN A 66 1.04 92.22 -92.48
N GLN A 67 2.14 92.98 -92.35
CA GLN A 67 3.37 92.51 -91.70
C GLN A 67 3.07 92.11 -90.24
N LYS A 68 2.43 92.99 -89.46
CA LYS A 68 2.03 92.71 -88.08
C LYS A 68 1.06 91.52 -87.97
N GLU A 69 0.16 91.33 -88.91
CA GLU A 69 -0.71 90.14 -88.97
C GLU A 69 0.10 88.87 -89.23
N THR A 70 1.08 88.88 -90.14
CA THR A 70 1.97 87.72 -90.35
C THR A 70 2.89 87.44 -89.18
N GLU A 71 3.36 88.46 -88.46
CA GLU A 71 4.17 88.31 -87.24
C GLU A 71 3.32 87.78 -86.08
N LEU A 72 2.13 88.32 -85.85
CA LEU A 72 1.16 87.78 -84.88
C LEU A 72 0.75 86.34 -85.24
N GLY A 73 0.57 86.05 -86.53
CA GLY A 73 0.30 84.69 -87.04
C GLY A 73 1.50 83.75 -86.94
N ARG A 74 2.74 84.25 -86.79
CA ARG A 74 3.94 83.45 -86.47
C ARG A 74 4.08 83.25 -84.97
N LEU A 75 3.89 84.30 -84.16
CA LEU A 75 3.95 84.24 -82.71
C LEU A 75 2.84 83.36 -82.13
N ARG A 76 1.61 83.44 -82.64
CA ARG A 76 0.51 82.54 -82.24
C ARG A 76 0.81 81.07 -82.54
N ARG A 77 1.39 80.77 -83.71
CA ARG A 77 1.84 79.41 -84.01
C ARG A 77 2.94 78.99 -83.03
N HIS A 78 4.01 79.78 -82.88
CA HIS A 78 5.08 79.45 -81.93
C HIS A 78 4.61 79.28 -80.48
N LEU A 79 3.60 80.03 -80.04
CA LEU A 79 2.98 79.85 -78.72
C LEU A 79 2.21 78.53 -78.63
N LEU A 80 1.43 78.16 -79.65
CA LEU A 80 0.76 76.86 -79.73
C LEU A 80 1.78 75.71 -79.85
N ASP A 81 2.80 75.86 -80.69
CA ASP A 81 3.90 74.90 -80.86
C ASP A 81 4.62 74.65 -79.52
N MET A 82 4.70 75.67 -78.64
CA MET A 82 5.25 75.55 -77.27
C MET A 82 4.25 75.01 -76.23
N GLU A 83 2.96 75.30 -76.39
CA GLU A 83 1.87 74.77 -75.54
C GLU A 83 1.71 73.27 -75.78
N ASP A 84 1.61 72.84 -77.04
CA ASP A 84 1.66 71.43 -77.47
C ASP A 84 2.94 70.73 -76.95
N GLU A 85 4.10 71.38 -77.07
CA GLU A 85 5.38 70.87 -76.59
C GLU A 85 5.44 70.72 -75.06
N ASP A 86 4.80 71.60 -74.29
CA ASP A 86 4.81 71.55 -72.81
C ASP A 86 3.75 70.59 -72.26
N ASP A 87 2.62 70.40 -72.96
CA ASP A 87 1.64 69.33 -72.70
C ASP A 87 2.27 67.94 -72.99
N ASP A 88 2.98 67.76 -74.11
CA ASP A 88 3.75 66.53 -74.39
C ASP A 88 4.77 66.22 -73.28
N LYS A 89 5.43 67.24 -72.72
CA LYS A 89 6.33 67.10 -71.56
C LYS A 89 5.56 66.72 -70.30
N ALA A 90 4.40 67.32 -70.06
CA ALA A 90 3.55 67.01 -68.89
C ALA A 90 3.10 65.54 -68.92
N ASP A 91 2.50 65.09 -70.03
CA ASP A 91 2.07 63.71 -70.24
C ASP A 91 3.23 62.71 -70.12
N ALA A 92 4.40 63.03 -70.67
CA ALA A 92 5.61 62.22 -70.51
C ALA A 92 6.04 62.10 -69.04
N THR A 93 5.98 63.18 -68.26
CA THR A 93 6.33 63.14 -66.83
C THR A 93 5.29 62.42 -65.97
N GLU A 94 3.98 62.58 -66.22
CA GLU A 94 2.97 61.81 -65.51
C GLU A 94 3.04 60.31 -65.87
N SER A 95 3.23 59.98 -67.15
CA SER A 95 3.44 58.60 -67.60
C SER A 95 4.65 57.96 -66.92
N HIS A 96 5.77 58.67 -66.82
CA HIS A 96 6.96 58.19 -66.11
C HIS A 96 6.71 58.04 -64.59
N ALA A 97 6.04 58.99 -63.95
CA ALA A 97 5.66 58.90 -62.54
C ALA A 97 4.64 57.78 -62.28
N ALA A 98 3.74 57.48 -63.22
CA ALA A 98 2.83 56.34 -63.15
C ALA A 98 3.56 55.00 -63.33
N ALA A 99 4.58 54.93 -64.19
CA ALA A 99 5.44 53.76 -64.33
C ALA A 99 6.22 53.46 -63.05
N ILE A 100 6.89 54.46 -62.47
CA ILE A 100 7.63 54.31 -61.19
C ILE A 100 6.71 53.86 -60.05
N ARG A 101 5.49 54.42 -59.96
CA ARG A 101 4.50 54.01 -58.95
C ARG A 101 4.09 52.54 -59.11
N ARG A 102 3.87 52.07 -60.35
CA ARG A 102 3.54 50.66 -60.63
C ARG A 102 4.71 49.72 -60.30
N GLU A 103 5.93 50.10 -60.66
CA GLU A 103 7.14 49.34 -60.34
C GLU A 103 7.30 49.20 -58.82
N GLN A 104 7.17 50.30 -58.06
CA GLN A 104 7.21 50.28 -56.59
C GLN A 104 6.06 49.46 -55.97
N GLU A 105 4.84 49.54 -56.51
CA GLU A 105 3.72 48.69 -56.08
C GLU A 105 3.98 47.20 -56.34
N GLU A 106 4.60 46.84 -57.45
CA GLU A 106 4.96 45.47 -57.79
C GLU A 106 6.13 44.94 -56.95
N GLU A 107 7.17 45.75 -56.72
CA GLU A 107 8.24 45.45 -55.76
C GLU A 107 7.71 45.25 -54.34
N HIS A 108 6.85 46.15 -53.86
CA HIS A 108 6.22 46.03 -52.54
C HIS A 108 5.31 44.80 -52.44
N ARG A 109 4.54 44.49 -53.49
CA ARG A 109 3.68 43.29 -53.57
C ARG A 109 4.52 42.01 -53.57
N ALA A 110 5.63 41.98 -54.30
CA ALA A 110 6.58 40.86 -54.31
C ALA A 110 7.29 40.70 -52.95
N ALA A 111 7.74 41.80 -52.34
CA ALA A 111 8.39 41.80 -51.04
C ALA A 111 7.45 41.38 -49.89
N LEU A 112 6.17 41.74 -49.96
CA LEU A 112 5.14 41.22 -49.05
C LEU A 112 4.89 39.73 -49.29
N GLY A 113 4.71 39.29 -50.54
CA GLY A 113 4.55 37.87 -50.87
C GLY A 113 5.72 36.99 -50.42
N ALA A 114 6.96 37.50 -50.51
CA ALA A 114 8.15 36.83 -50.01
C ALA A 114 8.23 36.78 -48.47
N LYS A 115 7.73 37.81 -47.78
CA LYS A 115 7.59 37.81 -46.31
C LYS A 115 6.50 36.84 -45.85
N ASP A 116 5.37 36.77 -46.54
CA ASP A 116 4.28 35.84 -46.24
C ASP A 116 4.69 34.37 -46.44
N THR A 117 5.48 34.05 -47.48
CA THR A 117 6.00 32.68 -47.67
C THR A 117 7.07 32.33 -46.65
N ALA A 118 7.95 33.27 -46.29
CA ALA A 118 8.94 33.08 -45.23
C ALA A 118 8.28 32.91 -43.83
N ALA A 119 7.28 33.73 -43.50
CA ALA A 119 6.51 33.62 -42.26
C ALA A 119 5.82 32.25 -42.15
N ARG A 120 5.12 31.83 -43.21
CA ARG A 120 4.51 30.48 -43.29
C ARG A 120 5.55 29.35 -43.30
N GLY A 121 6.80 29.62 -43.66
CA GLY A 121 7.92 28.70 -43.49
C GLY A 121 8.22 28.51 -42.01
N ALA A 122 8.56 29.61 -41.33
CA ALA A 122 8.86 29.64 -39.90
C ALA A 122 7.71 29.12 -39.02
N GLU A 123 6.45 29.39 -39.37
CA GLU A 123 5.28 28.84 -38.67
C GLU A 123 5.25 27.30 -38.69
N ARG A 124 5.58 26.68 -39.83
CA ARG A 124 5.65 25.21 -39.96
C ARG A 124 6.87 24.63 -39.23
N GLU A 125 8.01 25.31 -39.31
CA GLU A 125 9.22 24.90 -38.56
C GLU A 125 8.98 24.96 -37.05
N LEU A 126 8.30 26.00 -36.56
CA LEU A 126 7.87 26.10 -35.17
C LEU A 126 6.89 24.99 -34.77
N GLU A 127 5.96 24.60 -35.63
CA GLU A 127 5.03 23.50 -35.33
C GLU A 127 5.73 22.15 -35.28
N VAL A 128 6.61 21.84 -36.24
CA VAL A 128 7.45 20.63 -36.22
C VAL A 128 8.34 20.58 -34.96
N MET A 129 8.87 21.72 -34.52
CA MET A 129 9.63 21.82 -33.28
C MET A 129 8.75 21.64 -32.01
N ARG A 130 7.48 22.09 -32.02
CA ARG A 130 6.52 21.81 -30.93
C ARG A 130 6.16 20.33 -30.86
N GLU A 131 5.86 19.70 -31.99
CA GLU A 131 5.61 18.25 -32.08
C GLU A 131 6.81 17.45 -31.58
N ALA A 132 8.03 17.82 -31.99
CA ALA A 132 9.26 17.20 -31.53
C ALA A 132 9.50 17.38 -30.02
N MET A 133 9.22 18.56 -29.46
CA MET A 133 9.29 18.79 -28.01
C MET A 133 8.26 17.93 -27.25
N ALA A 134 6.99 17.95 -27.67
CA ALA A 134 5.93 17.17 -27.03
C ALA A 134 6.21 15.66 -27.07
N ALA A 135 6.82 15.16 -28.15
CA ALA A 135 7.32 13.79 -28.22
C ALA A 135 8.41 13.50 -27.17
N ARG A 136 9.40 14.39 -27.00
CA ARG A 136 10.44 14.24 -25.96
C ARG A 136 9.90 14.37 -24.54
N ASP A 137 8.93 15.25 -24.30
CA ASP A 137 8.25 15.36 -23.00
C ASP A 137 7.51 14.05 -22.67
N SER A 138 6.90 13.40 -23.67
CA SER A 138 6.28 12.08 -23.50
C SER A 138 7.30 10.97 -23.24
N GLU A 139 8.47 10.99 -23.88
CA GLU A 139 9.56 10.05 -23.60
C GLU A 139 10.10 10.24 -22.18
N LEU A 140 10.28 11.49 -21.73
CA LEU A 140 10.73 11.82 -20.38
C LEU A 140 9.73 11.34 -19.31
N ALA A 141 8.43 11.53 -19.52
CA ALA A 141 7.39 11.01 -18.63
C ALA A 141 7.40 9.47 -18.57
N ASN A 142 7.56 8.79 -19.72
CA ASN A 142 7.69 7.33 -19.77
C ASN A 142 8.96 6.84 -19.05
N LEU A 143 10.09 7.55 -19.16
CA LEU A 143 11.32 7.23 -18.45
C LEU A 143 11.23 7.48 -16.94
N GLN A 144 10.54 8.54 -16.51
CA GLN A 144 10.24 8.79 -15.09
C GLN A 144 9.41 7.64 -14.50
N LEU A 145 8.33 7.25 -15.17
CA LEU A 145 7.49 6.13 -14.76
C LEU A 145 8.27 4.80 -14.72
N ALA A 146 9.17 4.55 -15.67
CA ALA A 146 10.04 3.38 -15.67
C ALA A 146 11.05 3.37 -14.49
N LEU A 147 11.58 4.54 -14.12
CA LEU A 147 12.44 4.70 -12.95
C LEU A 147 11.66 4.51 -11.63
N GLU A 148 10.43 5.00 -11.55
CA GLU A 148 9.52 4.73 -10.41
C GLU A 148 9.23 3.24 -10.27
N PHE A 149 8.92 2.53 -11.36
CA PHE A 149 8.76 1.07 -11.34
C PHE A 149 10.03 0.34 -10.88
N PHE A 150 11.21 0.75 -11.36
CA PHE A 150 12.48 0.16 -10.92
C PHE A 150 12.76 0.41 -9.44
N ASN A 151 12.53 1.63 -8.93
CA ASN A 151 12.68 1.93 -7.51
C ASN A 151 11.72 1.09 -6.64
N ASN A 152 10.45 0.99 -7.04
CA ASN A 152 9.46 0.13 -6.39
C ASN A 152 9.89 -1.36 -6.40
N GLU A 153 10.49 -1.84 -7.50
CA GLU A 153 11.03 -3.20 -7.56
C GLU A 153 12.20 -3.38 -6.59
N VAL A 154 13.16 -2.44 -6.55
CA VAL A 154 14.29 -2.44 -5.61
C VAL A 154 13.80 -2.47 -4.16
N GLU A 155 12.92 -1.56 -3.76
CA GLU A 155 12.36 -1.54 -2.40
C GLU A 155 11.59 -2.82 -2.06
N SER A 156 10.90 -3.43 -3.03
CA SER A 156 10.25 -4.73 -2.83
C SER A 156 11.27 -5.86 -2.67
N GLY A 157 12.42 -5.75 -3.34
CA GLY A 157 13.55 -6.67 -3.24
C GLY A 157 14.25 -6.56 -1.89
N GLU A 158 14.48 -5.35 -1.39
CA GLU A 158 15.03 -5.08 -0.06
C GLU A 158 14.10 -5.57 1.06
N ARG A 159 12.78 -5.29 0.96
CA ARG A 159 11.77 -5.84 1.89
C ARG A 159 11.79 -7.37 1.93
N ARG A 160 11.82 -8.03 0.77
CA ARG A 160 11.97 -9.50 0.67
C ARG A 160 13.31 -9.98 1.23
N ALA A 161 14.42 -9.28 0.96
CA ALA A 161 15.73 -9.63 1.49
C ALA A 161 15.74 -9.61 3.03
N ALA A 162 15.24 -8.52 3.63
CA ALA A 162 15.08 -8.36 5.07
C ALA A 162 14.17 -9.44 5.67
N GLU A 163 13.04 -9.76 5.03
CA GLU A 163 12.18 -10.88 5.44
C GLU A 163 12.95 -12.21 5.45
N THR A 164 13.73 -12.52 4.41
CA THR A 164 14.53 -13.76 4.40
C THR A 164 15.67 -13.77 5.43
N VAL A 165 16.15 -12.61 5.90
CA VAL A 165 17.09 -12.54 7.03
C VAL A 165 16.37 -12.85 8.32
N ALA A 166 15.27 -12.15 8.62
CA ALA A 166 14.45 -12.38 9.82
C ALA A 166 13.89 -13.82 9.90
N LEU A 167 13.55 -14.44 8.78
CA LEU A 167 13.13 -15.84 8.72
C LEU A 167 14.30 -16.82 8.95
N ARG A 168 15.53 -16.50 8.52
CA ARG A 168 16.72 -17.30 8.86
C ARG A 168 17.05 -17.20 10.35
N GLU A 169 16.94 -16.01 10.93
CA GLU A 169 17.14 -15.77 12.37
C GLU A 169 16.11 -16.54 13.21
N LYS A 170 14.82 -16.42 12.89
CA LYS A 170 13.75 -17.20 13.56
C LYS A 170 13.92 -18.71 13.42
N ASN A 171 14.43 -19.19 12.28
CA ASN A 171 14.72 -20.61 12.08
C ASN A 171 15.96 -21.05 12.89
N ALA A 172 16.95 -20.16 13.08
CA ALA A 172 18.09 -20.41 13.95
C ALA A 172 17.71 -20.43 15.45
N THR A 173 16.82 -19.54 15.91
CA THR A 173 16.34 -19.55 17.32
C THR A 173 15.52 -20.80 17.61
N VAL A 174 14.52 -21.11 16.77
CA VAL A 174 13.72 -22.34 16.88
C VAL A 174 14.60 -23.59 16.74
N GLY A 175 15.64 -23.55 15.92
CA GLY A 175 16.64 -24.61 15.81
C GLY A 175 17.44 -24.82 17.10
N ALA A 176 17.80 -23.76 17.82
CA ALA A 176 18.47 -23.83 19.12
C ALA A 176 17.53 -24.31 20.24
N GLU A 177 16.30 -23.81 20.28
CA GLU A 177 15.24 -24.26 21.19
C GLU A 177 14.96 -25.75 21.02
N LEU A 178 14.87 -26.23 19.78
CA LEU A 178 14.69 -27.65 19.44
C LEU A 178 15.84 -28.54 19.95
N VAL A 179 17.09 -28.04 19.97
CA VAL A 179 18.23 -28.75 20.57
C VAL A 179 18.08 -28.83 22.08
N VAL A 180 17.78 -27.70 22.75
CA VAL A 180 17.58 -27.64 24.20
C VAL A 180 16.44 -28.55 24.65
N GLU A 181 15.31 -28.58 23.94
CA GLU A 181 14.19 -29.47 24.26
C GLU A 181 14.48 -30.95 23.98
N ARG A 182 15.29 -31.26 22.95
CA ARG A 182 15.78 -32.63 22.73
C ARG A 182 16.69 -33.10 23.88
N GLU A 183 17.55 -32.23 24.40
CA GLU A 183 18.39 -32.53 25.57
C GLU A 183 17.55 -32.68 26.85
N ARG A 184 16.57 -31.81 27.08
CA ARG A 184 15.60 -31.91 28.19
C ARG A 184 14.82 -33.22 28.14
N ALA A 185 14.29 -33.59 26.96
CA ALA A 185 13.57 -34.84 26.74
C ALA A 185 14.48 -36.08 26.93
N ALA A 186 15.72 -36.04 26.45
CA ALA A 186 16.69 -37.12 26.66
C ALA A 186 17.05 -37.29 28.15
N ALA A 187 17.25 -36.19 28.88
CA ALA A 187 17.49 -36.21 30.32
C ALA A 187 16.28 -36.72 31.11
N ALA A 188 15.06 -36.35 30.72
CA ALA A 188 13.83 -36.88 31.32
C ALA A 188 13.67 -38.39 31.07
N ALA A 189 13.91 -38.85 29.84
CA ALA A 189 13.88 -40.28 29.50
C ALA A 189 14.95 -41.09 30.25
N ALA A 190 16.15 -40.52 30.47
CA ALA A 190 17.18 -41.14 31.29
C ALA A 190 16.74 -41.27 32.77
N ARG A 191 16.15 -40.22 33.34
CA ARG A 191 15.59 -40.24 34.71
C ARG A 191 14.45 -41.26 34.86
N SER A 192 13.57 -41.38 33.86
CA SER A 192 12.51 -42.40 33.85
C SER A 192 13.10 -43.80 33.92
N ARG A 193 14.03 -44.14 33.02
CA ARG A 193 14.72 -45.44 33.00
C ARG A 193 15.46 -45.75 34.31
N GLU A 194 16.04 -44.74 34.96
CA GLU A 194 16.66 -44.93 36.27
C GLU A 194 15.62 -45.19 37.36
N ALA A 195 14.50 -44.46 37.37
CA ALA A 195 13.40 -44.68 38.31
C ALA A 195 12.75 -46.07 38.11
N GLU A 196 12.55 -46.49 36.87
CA GLU A 196 12.09 -47.84 36.49
C GLU A 196 13.06 -48.92 36.99
N ALA A 197 14.37 -48.76 36.77
CA ALA A 197 15.38 -49.70 37.26
C ALA A 197 15.43 -49.77 38.80
N ARG A 198 15.30 -48.62 39.49
CA ARG A 198 15.18 -48.55 40.95
C ARG A 198 13.91 -49.23 41.46
N ALA A 199 12.77 -49.05 40.77
CA ALA A 199 11.50 -49.70 41.11
C ALA A 199 11.59 -51.23 40.96
N VAL A 200 12.13 -51.74 39.85
CA VAL A 200 12.35 -53.19 39.63
C VAL A 200 13.33 -53.76 40.66
N ALA A 201 14.36 -53.00 41.07
CA ALA A 201 15.26 -53.43 42.14
C ALA A 201 14.55 -53.50 43.50
N ALA A 202 13.69 -52.52 43.83
CA ALA A 202 12.89 -52.51 45.04
C ALA A 202 11.85 -53.64 45.08
N GLU A 203 11.19 -53.94 43.96
CA GLU A 203 10.25 -55.06 43.82
C GLU A 203 10.95 -56.41 44.06
N ARG A 204 12.16 -56.60 43.51
CA ARG A 204 12.99 -57.79 43.75
C ARG A 204 13.42 -57.90 45.22
N ALA A 205 13.77 -56.80 45.86
CA ALA A 205 14.09 -56.79 47.29
C ALA A 205 12.86 -57.10 48.17
N ALA A 206 11.68 -56.54 47.83
CA ALA A 206 10.43 -56.77 48.55
C ALA A 206 9.96 -58.23 48.42
N THR A 207 10.00 -58.81 47.22
CA THR A 207 9.64 -60.21 46.97
C THR A 207 10.61 -61.20 47.64
N ALA A 208 11.92 -60.88 47.67
CA ALA A 208 12.90 -61.66 48.44
C ALA A 208 12.57 -61.62 49.96
N ALA A 209 12.38 -60.42 50.52
CA ALA A 209 12.04 -60.23 51.93
C ALA A 209 10.70 -60.88 52.31
N GLN A 210 9.70 -60.86 51.42
CA GLN A 210 8.43 -61.58 51.60
C GLN A 210 8.65 -63.10 51.64
N SER A 211 9.57 -63.64 50.82
CA SER A 211 9.94 -65.05 50.86
C SER A 211 10.62 -65.44 52.18
N ASP A 212 11.48 -64.57 52.73
CA ASP A 212 12.17 -64.82 54.00
C ASP A 212 11.24 -64.67 55.21
N ALA A 213 10.33 -63.70 55.18
CA ALA A 213 9.23 -63.60 56.15
C ALA A 213 8.34 -64.85 56.13
N ALA A 214 8.03 -65.40 54.95
CA ALA A 214 7.26 -66.64 54.82
C ALA A 214 8.01 -67.86 55.40
N LYS A 215 9.34 -67.97 55.19
CA LYS A 215 10.19 -68.98 55.82
C LYS A 215 10.16 -68.86 57.35
N ALA A 216 10.37 -67.66 57.89
CA ALA A 216 10.35 -67.38 59.32
C ALA A 216 8.99 -67.67 59.98
N VAL A 217 7.87 -67.38 59.30
CA VAL A 217 6.53 -67.78 59.75
C VAL A 217 6.34 -69.30 59.71
N GLY A 218 6.86 -69.98 58.68
CA GLY A 218 6.90 -71.44 58.59
C GLY A 218 7.74 -72.11 59.70
N GLU A 219 8.81 -71.46 60.15
CA GLU A 219 9.63 -71.93 61.28
C GLU A 219 8.98 -71.62 62.63
N SER A 220 8.42 -70.41 62.81
CA SER A 220 7.67 -70.04 64.02
C SER A 220 6.47 -70.96 64.25
N THR A 221 5.76 -71.35 63.19
CA THR A 221 4.63 -72.28 63.29
C THR A 221 5.07 -73.71 63.63
N LYS A 222 6.17 -74.22 63.04
CA LYS A 222 6.79 -75.50 63.45
C LYS A 222 7.25 -75.47 64.93
N ALA A 223 7.88 -74.39 65.37
CA ALA A 223 8.31 -74.21 66.76
C ALA A 223 7.13 -74.21 67.74
N ARG A 224 6.03 -73.51 67.40
CA ARG A 224 4.77 -73.55 68.17
C ARG A 224 4.16 -74.94 68.23
N GLN A 225 4.19 -75.71 67.13
CA GLN A 225 3.71 -77.09 67.09
C GLN A 225 4.58 -78.01 67.97
N ALA A 226 5.90 -77.90 67.91
CA ALA A 226 6.83 -78.67 68.74
C ALA A 226 6.66 -78.35 70.24
N LEU A 227 6.50 -77.08 70.60
CA LEU A 227 6.21 -76.63 71.96
C LEU A 227 4.84 -77.12 72.45
N HIS A 228 3.81 -77.10 71.61
CA HIS A 228 2.51 -77.66 71.95
C HIS A 228 2.57 -79.20 72.13
N HIS A 229 3.39 -79.89 71.34
CA HIS A 229 3.61 -81.34 71.49
C HIS A 229 4.34 -81.66 72.80
N SER A 230 5.40 -80.93 73.16
CA SER A 230 6.11 -81.15 74.42
C SER A 230 5.26 -80.77 75.65
N MET A 231 4.42 -79.73 75.57
CA MET A 231 3.40 -79.43 76.58
C MET A 231 2.34 -80.55 76.71
N LYS A 232 1.95 -81.20 75.60
CA LYS A 232 1.04 -82.35 75.63
C LYS A 232 1.71 -83.58 76.25
N GLN A 233 2.97 -83.83 75.92
CA GLN A 233 3.76 -84.93 76.51
C GLN A 233 3.99 -84.73 78.01
N SER A 234 4.37 -83.52 78.45
CA SER A 234 4.56 -83.25 79.89
C SER A 234 3.25 -83.37 80.67
N LYS A 235 2.13 -82.90 80.12
CA LYS A 235 0.79 -83.08 80.72
C LYS A 235 0.40 -84.56 80.85
N LEU A 236 0.78 -85.42 79.91
CA LEU A 236 0.58 -86.87 80.01
C LEU A 236 1.48 -87.48 81.10
N MET A 237 2.77 -87.17 81.12
CA MET A 237 3.72 -87.67 82.14
C MET A 237 3.35 -87.24 83.58
N MET A 238 2.83 -86.02 83.74
CA MET A 238 2.27 -85.54 85.02
C MET A 238 0.96 -86.25 85.41
N SER A 239 0.19 -86.75 84.43
CA SER A 239 -1.01 -87.56 84.68
C SER A 239 -0.69 -89.01 85.06
N GLU A 240 0.43 -89.57 84.58
CA GLU A 240 0.84 -90.95 84.91
C GLU A 240 1.50 -91.03 86.30
N THR A 241 2.35 -90.06 86.64
CA THR A 241 3.05 -90.00 87.94
C THR A 241 2.12 -89.87 89.15
N SER A 242 0.97 -89.19 89.02
CA SER A 242 -0.02 -89.10 90.10
C SER A 242 -0.72 -90.44 90.39
N SER A 243 -0.87 -91.33 89.40
CA SER A 243 -1.57 -92.61 89.54
C SER A 243 -0.79 -93.66 90.36
N LEU A 244 0.54 -93.56 90.39
CA LEU A 244 1.42 -94.58 90.98
C LEU A 244 1.83 -94.31 92.43
N LEU A 245 1.75 -93.06 92.90
CA LEU A 245 2.17 -92.69 94.25
C LEU A 245 1.23 -93.26 95.34
N ASP A 246 -0.10 -93.14 95.15
CA ASP A 246 -1.10 -93.59 96.14
C ASP A 246 -0.90 -95.06 96.54
N LYS A 247 -0.84 -95.97 95.56
CA LYS A 247 -0.75 -97.41 95.82
C LYS A 247 0.48 -97.77 96.67
N ARG A 248 1.60 -97.08 96.45
CA ARG A 248 2.87 -97.35 97.15
C ARG A 248 2.89 -96.74 98.55
N ILE A 249 2.23 -95.59 98.76
CA ILE A 249 2.06 -94.96 100.07
C ILE A 249 1.11 -95.80 100.93
N VAL A 250 -0.06 -96.16 100.39
CA VAL A 250 -1.09 -96.98 101.06
C VAL A 250 -0.54 -98.34 101.49
N ALA A 251 0.17 -99.05 100.60
CA ALA A 251 0.78 -100.34 100.94
C ALA A 251 1.84 -100.22 102.05
N LYS A 252 2.64 -99.15 102.07
CA LYS A 252 3.69 -98.96 103.07
C LYS A 252 3.13 -98.61 104.46
N LEU A 253 2.01 -97.89 104.52
CA LEU A 253 1.28 -97.63 105.76
C LEU A 253 0.66 -98.91 106.35
N LEU A 254 0.04 -99.73 105.48
CA LEU A 254 -0.50 -101.04 105.85
C LEU A 254 0.57 -101.95 106.45
N LEU A 255 1.78 -101.97 105.86
CA LEU A 255 2.92 -102.70 106.40
C LEU A 255 3.32 -102.19 107.80
N THR A 256 3.45 -100.87 107.99
CA THR A 256 3.79 -100.29 109.30
C THR A 256 2.73 -100.51 110.39
N TYR A 257 1.47 -100.74 110.03
CA TYR A 257 0.42 -101.10 110.99
C TYR A 257 0.60 -102.52 111.55
N PHE A 258 1.00 -103.48 110.70
CA PHE A 258 1.28 -104.85 111.12
C PHE A 258 2.64 -104.99 111.82
N GLU A 259 3.67 -104.25 111.39
CA GLU A 259 5.01 -104.29 112.01
C GLU A 259 5.07 -103.62 113.39
N ARG A 260 4.15 -102.69 113.70
CA ARG A 260 4.14 -101.94 114.96
C ARG A 260 2.85 -102.13 115.76
N ASP A 261 2.54 -103.41 116.01
CA ASP A 261 1.64 -103.89 117.07
C ASP A 261 0.28 -103.15 117.12
N GLN A 262 -0.34 -103.01 115.94
CA GLN A 262 -1.68 -102.42 115.74
C GLN A 262 -1.85 -100.97 116.25
N ALA A 263 -0.82 -100.14 116.10
CA ALA A 263 -0.87 -98.72 116.43
C ALA A 263 -2.02 -97.96 115.71
N LYS A 264 -3.01 -97.49 116.48
CA LYS A 264 -4.23 -96.83 115.99
C LYS A 264 -3.97 -95.59 115.13
N ASP A 265 -2.93 -94.82 115.45
CA ASP A 265 -2.58 -93.57 114.77
C ASP A 265 -2.28 -93.77 113.27
N VAL A 266 -1.66 -94.91 112.91
CA VAL A 266 -1.40 -95.28 111.50
C VAL A 266 -2.72 -95.56 110.79
N LEU A 267 -3.64 -96.25 111.46
CA LEU A 267 -4.96 -96.59 110.93
C LEU A 267 -5.85 -95.34 110.74
N GLU A 268 -5.75 -94.35 111.64
CA GLU A 268 -6.40 -93.04 111.50
C GLU A 268 -5.80 -92.22 110.35
N LEU A 269 -4.47 -92.20 110.21
CA LEU A 269 -3.78 -91.55 109.09
C LEU A 269 -4.17 -92.18 107.74
N MET A 270 -4.25 -93.51 107.66
CA MET A 270 -4.77 -94.21 106.47
C MET A 270 -6.23 -93.83 106.19
N ALA A 271 -7.10 -93.84 107.20
CA ALA A 271 -8.51 -93.48 107.05
C ALA A 271 -8.74 -91.99 106.72
N ARG A 272 -7.72 -91.14 106.90
CA ARG A 272 -7.70 -89.73 106.48
C ARG A 272 -7.26 -89.56 105.02
N MET A 273 -6.21 -90.26 104.57
CA MET A 273 -5.73 -90.17 103.19
C MET A 273 -6.62 -90.95 102.20
N LEU A 274 -7.16 -92.10 102.61
CA LEU A 274 -8.16 -92.86 101.84
C LEU A 274 -9.58 -92.25 101.91
N ALA A 275 -9.74 -91.07 102.52
CA ALA A 275 -11.00 -90.33 102.66
C ALA A 275 -12.21 -91.15 103.18
N MET A 276 -11.96 -92.19 103.99
CA MET A 276 -12.97 -93.19 104.38
C MET A 276 -14.15 -92.58 105.17
N SER A 277 -15.34 -93.15 105.01
CA SER A 277 -16.56 -92.67 105.66
C SER A 277 -16.52 -92.87 107.19
N PRO A 278 -17.27 -92.09 107.98
CA PRO A 278 -17.32 -92.26 109.44
C PRO A 278 -17.88 -93.63 109.87
N ALA A 279 -18.73 -94.25 109.05
CA ALA A 279 -19.25 -95.60 109.31
C ALA A 279 -18.16 -96.67 109.24
N GLU A 280 -17.22 -96.56 108.30
CA GLU A 280 -16.09 -97.48 108.15
C GLU A 280 -15.03 -97.25 109.23
N LYS A 281 -14.76 -95.99 109.59
CA LYS A 281 -13.88 -95.62 110.72
C LYS A 281 -14.35 -96.25 112.05
N SER A 282 -15.67 -96.25 112.29
CA SER A 282 -16.25 -96.89 113.47
C SER A 282 -16.05 -98.41 113.49
N LYS A 283 -16.18 -99.09 112.33
CA LYS A 283 -15.88 -100.53 112.20
C LYS A 283 -14.41 -100.88 112.46
N MET A 284 -13.48 -99.95 112.23
CA MET A 284 -12.05 -100.09 112.54
C MET A 284 -11.68 -99.64 113.97
N GLY A 285 -12.65 -99.39 114.85
CA GLY A 285 -12.40 -99.02 116.25
C GLY A 285 -11.86 -97.59 116.45
N LEU A 286 -11.96 -96.74 115.42
CA LEU A 286 -11.58 -95.32 115.40
C LEU A 286 -12.82 -94.42 115.57
N GLY A 287 -13.72 -94.81 116.48
CA GLY A 287 -14.93 -94.05 116.79
C GLY A 287 -14.64 -92.73 117.53
N PRO A 288 -15.52 -91.72 117.44
CA PRO A 288 -15.29 -90.37 117.96
C PRO A 288 -15.35 -90.31 119.51
N GLY A 289 -14.27 -90.72 120.18
CA GLY A 289 -14.12 -90.69 121.64
C GLY A 289 -12.69 -90.46 122.16
N SER A 290 -11.67 -90.46 121.30
CA SER A 290 -10.28 -90.16 121.69
C SER A 290 -9.94 -88.67 121.50
N ARG A 291 -8.95 -88.14 122.26
CA ARG A 291 -8.62 -86.70 122.30
C ARG A 291 -7.12 -86.42 122.13
N SER A 292 -6.74 -85.72 121.05
CA SER A 292 -5.57 -84.81 120.88
C SER A 292 -5.32 -84.61 119.36
N GLY A 293 -4.87 -83.49 118.78
CA GLY A 293 -4.66 -82.14 119.31
C GLY A 293 -3.91 -81.22 118.30
N GLY A 294 -4.44 -80.01 118.03
CA GLY A 294 -3.77 -78.92 117.27
C GLY A 294 -3.75 -79.00 115.72
N GLY A 295 -3.58 -77.90 114.95
CA GLY A 295 -3.74 -76.48 115.34
C GLY A 295 -3.14 -75.40 114.39
N GLY A 296 -3.98 -74.67 113.62
CA GLY A 296 -3.67 -73.34 113.01
C GLY A 296 -2.87 -73.31 111.68
N LYS A 297 -2.62 -72.18 110.99
CA LYS A 297 -3.12 -70.75 111.00
C LYS A 297 -2.65 -70.08 109.66
N ARG A 298 -3.51 -69.45 108.84
CA ARG A 298 -3.82 -67.98 108.66
C ARG A 298 -2.72 -67.03 108.08
N GLY A 299 -3.07 -66.26 107.03
CA GLY A 299 -2.37 -65.06 106.47
C GLY A 299 -2.30 -65.06 104.91
N VAL A 300 -2.74 -64.11 104.06
CA VAL A 300 -3.47 -62.80 104.10
C VAL A 300 -2.63 -61.49 103.98
N LEU A 301 -3.15 -60.49 103.20
CA LEU A 301 -2.70 -59.09 102.89
C LEU A 301 -1.76 -58.86 101.66
N GLN A 302 -1.75 -57.73 100.91
CA GLN A 302 -2.72 -56.61 100.68
C GLN A 302 -2.24 -55.63 99.53
N SER A 303 -3.18 -54.94 98.85
CA SER A 303 -3.05 -53.71 97.99
C SER A 303 -2.11 -53.71 96.75
N VAL A 304 -2.41 -53.16 95.56
CA VAL A 304 -3.38 -52.16 94.98
C VAL A 304 -2.88 -50.71 94.86
N ALA A 305 -2.59 -50.31 93.61
CA ALA A 305 -2.93 -49.03 92.96
C ALA A 305 -2.97 -49.31 91.42
N ALA A 306 -3.97 -48.99 90.57
CA ALA A 306 -4.97 -47.92 90.48
C ALA A 306 -4.39 -46.58 89.94
N ALA A 307 -4.96 -45.91 88.92
CA ALA A 307 -6.06 -46.25 88.00
C ALA A 307 -5.97 -45.42 86.65
N PRO A 308 -7.05 -44.89 86.01
CA PRO A 308 -7.67 -45.52 84.83
C PRO A 308 -7.78 -44.64 83.55
N GLY A 309 -8.10 -45.24 82.39
CA GLY A 309 -8.36 -44.51 81.12
C GLY A 309 -9.13 -45.32 80.06
N LYS A 310 -10.46 -45.15 80.00
CA LYS A 310 -11.46 -45.77 79.09
C LYS A 310 -11.11 -45.61 77.59
N LEU A 311 -11.17 -46.65 76.75
CA LEU A 311 -12.34 -47.36 76.18
C LEU A 311 -13.16 -46.55 75.14
N VAL A 312 -12.86 -46.77 73.85
CA VAL A 312 -13.83 -46.84 72.73
C VAL A 312 -13.50 -48.10 71.90
N PHE A 313 -14.21 -48.35 70.79
CA PHE A 313 -14.71 -49.69 70.45
C PHE A 313 -15.05 -49.84 68.95
N GLY A 314 -14.86 -51.03 68.35
CA GLY A 314 -15.10 -51.34 66.92
C GLY A 314 -13.89 -50.98 66.01
N ALA A 315 -13.24 -51.83 65.22
CA ALA A 315 -13.45 -53.20 64.68
C ALA A 315 -14.25 -53.33 63.36
N LEU A 316 -13.54 -53.81 62.31
CA LEU A 316 -13.96 -54.13 60.92
C LEU A 316 -14.46 -52.93 60.07
N GLY A 317 -14.28 -52.88 58.75
CA GLY A 317 -13.44 -53.72 57.86
C GLY A 317 -14.08 -54.03 56.51
N LEU A 318 -13.41 -53.65 55.38
CA LEU A 318 -13.81 -53.87 53.97
C LEU A 318 -15.12 -53.17 53.53
N ALA A 319 -15.27 -52.53 52.36
CA ALA A 319 -14.39 -52.26 51.22
C ALA A 319 -14.96 -51.09 50.38
N GLY A 320 -14.31 -50.68 49.27
CA GLY A 320 -15.06 -50.23 48.08
C GLY A 320 -15.25 -48.74 47.77
N ALA A 321 -14.17 -47.96 47.72
CA ALA A 321 -13.96 -46.83 46.78
C ALA A 321 -14.78 -45.51 46.88
N VAL A 322 -14.28 -44.53 46.11
CA VAL A 322 -14.85 -43.22 45.70
C VAL A 322 -14.79 -42.03 46.68
N ALA A 323 -14.03 -41.01 46.22
CA ALA A 323 -14.07 -39.56 46.55
C ALA A 323 -13.72 -39.04 47.96
N GLY A 324 -13.18 -37.81 47.97
CA GLY A 324 -13.55 -36.79 48.95
C GLY A 324 -12.73 -36.65 50.23
N SER A 325 -11.41 -36.39 50.13
CA SER A 325 -10.72 -35.67 51.22
C SER A 325 -10.77 -34.17 50.92
N MET A 326 -11.66 -33.46 51.61
CA MET A 326 -11.86 -32.01 51.54
C MET A 326 -12.15 -31.50 52.96
N LEU A 327 -11.70 -30.28 53.26
CA LEU A 327 -11.74 -29.61 54.58
C LEU A 327 -10.89 -30.28 55.67
N ASP A 328 -9.71 -29.71 55.91
CA ASP A 328 -9.49 -29.04 57.19
C ASP A 328 -9.12 -27.57 56.91
N MET A 329 -9.77 -26.65 57.64
CA MET A 329 -9.83 -25.16 57.55
C MET A 329 -11.27 -24.72 57.95
N PRO A 330 -11.51 -23.53 58.55
CA PRO A 330 -10.91 -22.26 58.10
C PRO A 330 -10.51 -21.19 59.16
N MET A 331 -9.68 -20.25 58.68
CA MET A 331 -9.68 -18.79 58.92
C MET A 331 -9.80 -18.22 60.35
N HIS A 332 -8.78 -17.44 60.74
CA HIS A 332 -8.77 -15.96 60.76
C HIS A 332 -7.43 -15.47 61.36
N ALA A 333 -6.81 -14.34 61.01
CA ALA A 333 -6.94 -13.43 59.85
C ALA A 333 -5.68 -12.53 59.79
N ALA A 334 -5.55 -11.74 58.70
CA ALA A 334 -4.70 -10.55 58.55
C ALA A 334 -3.15 -10.67 58.53
N GLU A 335 -2.58 -10.25 57.39
CA GLU A 335 -1.60 -9.15 57.32
C GLU A 335 -0.13 -9.37 57.76
N ALA A 336 0.72 -9.83 56.82
CA ALA A 336 1.84 -9.03 56.27
C ALA A 336 2.63 -9.73 55.13
N LEU A 337 2.96 -8.94 54.10
CA LEU A 337 4.02 -9.04 53.06
C LEU A 337 5.10 -10.15 53.25
N LYS A 338 5.59 -10.88 52.22
CA LYS A 338 5.45 -10.91 50.74
C LYS A 338 5.79 -12.33 50.23
N PRO A 339 5.41 -12.70 49.00
CA PRO A 339 6.44 -12.79 47.93
C PRO A 339 6.16 -11.81 46.78
N ALA A 340 7.01 -11.84 45.75
CA ALA A 340 6.86 -11.10 44.49
C ALA A 340 6.93 -12.08 43.30
N GLU A 341 6.67 -11.54 42.10
CA GLU A 341 6.37 -12.17 40.80
C GLU A 341 4.86 -12.33 40.55
N GLU A 342 4.44 -12.03 39.33
CA GLU A 342 3.07 -11.65 38.98
C GLU A 342 2.30 -12.81 38.33
N ASP A 343 1.27 -13.31 39.02
CA ASP A 343 0.15 -14.01 38.39
C ASP A 343 -0.89 -12.94 37.97
N ASP A 344 -0.91 -12.56 36.69
CA ASP A 344 -2.00 -11.75 36.13
C ASP A 344 -3.33 -12.46 36.41
N THR A 345 -4.18 -11.87 37.25
CA THR A 345 -5.35 -12.60 37.72
C THR A 345 -6.40 -12.67 36.62
N ILE A 346 -7.27 -13.67 36.70
CA ILE A 346 -8.37 -13.81 35.74
C ILE A 346 -9.25 -12.54 35.73
N ALA A 347 -9.33 -11.79 36.83
CA ALA A 347 -10.04 -10.51 36.85
C ALA A 347 -9.42 -9.47 35.90
N ASP A 348 -8.08 -9.39 35.84
CA ASP A 348 -7.35 -8.45 34.99
C ASP A 348 -7.53 -8.80 33.51
N GLN A 349 -7.47 -10.10 33.17
CA GLN A 349 -7.75 -10.60 31.81
C GLN A 349 -9.21 -10.34 31.37
N TRP A 350 -10.16 -10.32 32.30
CA TRP A 350 -11.55 -9.93 32.01
C TRP A 350 -11.73 -8.41 31.87
N VAL A 351 -10.91 -7.59 32.56
CA VAL A 351 -10.89 -6.13 32.35
C VAL A 351 -10.31 -5.80 30.98
N ASP A 352 -9.22 -6.44 30.58
CA ASP A 352 -8.56 -6.23 29.28
C ASP A 352 -9.49 -6.63 28.11
N PHE A 353 -10.22 -7.74 28.26
CA PHE A 353 -11.27 -8.14 27.30
C PHE A 353 -12.42 -7.12 27.19
N LEU A 354 -12.84 -6.52 28.30
CA LEU A 354 -13.91 -5.51 28.30
C LEU A 354 -13.44 -4.18 27.67
N LEU A 355 -12.19 -3.78 27.90
CA LEU A 355 -11.58 -2.63 27.21
C LEU A 355 -11.48 -2.88 25.71
N GLN A 356 -10.96 -4.04 25.30
CA GLN A 356 -10.87 -4.44 23.89
C GLN A 356 -12.25 -4.50 23.20
N GLN A 357 -13.33 -4.85 23.91
CA GLN A 357 -14.69 -4.73 23.37
C GLN A 357 -15.13 -3.28 23.20
N MET A 358 -14.86 -2.41 24.17
CA MET A 358 -15.22 -0.98 24.08
C MET A 358 -14.48 -0.29 22.93
N ASP A 359 -13.17 -0.52 22.79
CA ASP A 359 -12.36 0.04 21.71
C ASP A 359 -12.88 -0.42 20.32
N ALA A 360 -13.25 -1.70 20.21
CA ALA A 360 -13.80 -2.27 18.97
C ALA A 360 -15.21 -1.75 18.62
N ASP A 361 -16.04 -1.44 19.61
CA ASP A 361 -17.36 -0.84 19.41
C ASP A 361 -17.28 0.67 19.11
N GLU A 362 -16.25 1.40 19.57
CA GLU A 362 -16.01 2.80 19.19
C GLU A 362 -15.44 2.95 17.77
N ASP A 363 -14.40 2.17 17.39
CA ASP A 363 -13.83 2.21 16.02
C ASP A 363 -14.77 1.63 14.94
N GLY A 364 -15.72 0.78 15.32
CA GLY A 364 -16.71 0.20 14.40
C GLY A 364 -17.87 1.13 13.99
N GLY A 365 -18.07 2.24 14.70
CA GLY A 365 -19.33 3.02 14.68
C GLY A 365 -19.41 4.22 13.71
N GLY A 366 -18.47 4.37 12.77
CA GLY A 366 -18.00 5.70 12.36
C GLY A 366 -18.20 6.26 10.93
N LEU A 367 -18.95 5.66 9.99
CA LEU A 367 -19.23 6.31 8.68
C LEU A 367 -20.57 5.94 8.02
N GLY A 368 -21.56 6.85 8.07
CA GLY A 368 -22.73 6.81 7.19
C GLY A 368 -23.97 7.56 7.69
N GLY A 369 -24.24 8.78 7.19
CA GLY A 369 -25.42 9.53 7.64
C GLY A 369 -25.68 10.92 7.05
N GLY A 370 -25.83 11.05 5.73
CA GLY A 370 -26.49 12.21 5.08
C GLY A 370 -25.66 12.92 3.99
N GLY A 371 -26.24 13.40 2.88
CA GLY A 371 -27.63 13.22 2.40
C GLY A 371 -28.07 14.32 1.43
N GLY A 372 -28.35 14.00 0.15
CA GLY A 372 -28.76 15.01 -0.84
C GLY A 372 -29.05 14.53 -2.27
N ALA A 373 -30.31 14.14 -2.52
CA ALA A 373 -31.11 14.23 -3.76
C ALA A 373 -30.55 13.83 -5.16
N GLY A 374 -31.32 12.94 -5.83
CA GLY A 374 -31.44 12.84 -7.31
C GLY A 374 -30.52 11.82 -8.03
N GLU A 375 -30.91 11.20 -9.16
CA GLU A 375 -32.25 11.01 -9.77
C GLU A 375 -32.24 9.84 -10.80
N VAL A 376 -33.34 9.07 -10.86
CA VAL A 376 -33.76 8.12 -11.95
C VAL A 376 -32.95 6.84 -12.26
N MET A 377 -33.71 5.78 -12.60
CA MET A 377 -33.40 4.41 -13.06
C MET A 377 -34.56 4.00 -14.03
N PRO A 378 -34.62 2.84 -14.74
CA PRO A 378 -33.66 1.79 -15.13
C PRO A 378 -33.77 1.52 -16.68
N PRO A 379 -33.75 0.30 -17.29
CA PRO A 379 -33.19 -1.03 -16.95
C PRO A 379 -32.34 -1.71 -18.08
N SER A 380 -31.75 -2.88 -17.77
CA SER A 380 -31.10 -3.83 -18.72
C SER A 380 -32.09 -4.64 -19.59
N PRO A 381 -31.61 -5.50 -20.53
CA PRO A 381 -31.74 -6.95 -20.26
C PRO A 381 -30.68 -7.93 -20.86
N ALA A 382 -30.35 -8.95 -20.04
CA ALA A 382 -30.22 -10.40 -20.28
C ALA A 382 -29.58 -11.07 -21.54
N GLY A 383 -28.90 -12.21 -21.29
CA GLY A 383 -28.55 -13.29 -22.24
C GLY A 383 -27.06 -13.70 -22.16
N ARG A 384 -26.59 -14.88 -21.69
CA ARG A 384 -27.14 -16.22 -21.33
C ARG A 384 -27.39 -17.22 -22.48
N LEU A 385 -26.36 -18.00 -22.84
CA LEU A 385 -26.33 -19.39 -23.39
C LEU A 385 -24.85 -19.85 -23.30
N SER A 386 -24.38 -21.02 -22.82
CA SER A 386 -24.91 -22.36 -22.50
C SER A 386 -24.92 -23.39 -23.65
N GLY A 387 -24.03 -24.39 -23.56
CA GLY A 387 -23.88 -25.56 -24.47
C GLY A 387 -22.39 -25.94 -24.60
N VAL A 388 -21.81 -27.01 -24.02
CA VAL A 388 -22.13 -28.47 -23.98
C VAL A 388 -21.88 -29.18 -25.32
N GLY A 389 -21.00 -30.20 -25.35
CA GLY A 389 -21.06 -31.25 -26.39
C GLY A 389 -19.79 -31.98 -26.85
N GLY A 390 -19.16 -32.81 -26.00
CA GLY A 390 -18.32 -33.95 -26.43
C GLY A 390 -16.95 -33.65 -27.10
N GLY A 391 -16.15 -34.67 -27.46
CA GLY A 391 -16.48 -36.10 -27.30
C GLY A 391 -15.51 -37.14 -27.89
N GLY A 392 -14.19 -36.99 -27.74
CA GLY A 392 -13.22 -38.10 -27.79
C GLY A 392 -12.73 -38.63 -29.15
N GLY A 393 -11.51 -39.22 -29.13
CA GLY A 393 -11.13 -40.28 -30.07
C GLY A 393 -9.76 -40.19 -30.77
N LYS A 394 -8.77 -40.93 -30.23
CA LYS A 394 -7.63 -41.56 -30.96
C LYS A 394 -6.57 -40.60 -31.59
N SER A 395 -5.33 -41.01 -31.87
CA SER A 395 -4.57 -42.22 -31.47
C SER A 395 -3.06 -42.06 -31.74
N GLY A 396 -2.23 -42.75 -30.95
CA GLY A 396 -0.83 -43.07 -31.26
C GLY A 396 0.22 -42.12 -30.64
N GLY A 397 1.42 -42.58 -30.30
CA GLY A 397 1.87 -43.97 -30.26
C GLY A 397 3.39 -44.16 -30.40
N ALA A 398 4.04 -44.62 -29.34
CA ALA A 398 5.49 -44.93 -29.27
C ALA A 398 6.43 -43.69 -29.46
N ALA A 399 7.71 -43.73 -29.11
CA ALA A 399 8.50 -44.81 -28.49
C ALA A 399 9.39 -44.26 -27.35
N ALA A 400 9.83 -45.14 -26.44
CA ALA A 400 10.85 -44.81 -25.45
C ALA A 400 12.27 -45.09 -26.00
N ALA A 401 13.25 -44.26 -25.61
CA ALA A 401 14.67 -44.55 -25.82
C ALA A 401 15.48 -44.09 -24.61
N THR A 402 15.91 -45.04 -23.78
CA THR A 402 16.81 -44.80 -22.64
C THR A 402 18.27 -44.87 -23.07
N ALA A 403 19.08 -43.88 -22.69
CA ALA A 403 20.54 -44.03 -22.62
C ALA A 403 21.13 -43.08 -21.57
N ALA A 404 22.05 -43.58 -20.76
CA ALA A 404 22.87 -42.81 -19.84
C ALA A 404 24.29 -43.39 -19.85
N ALA A 405 25.34 -42.54 -19.79
CA ALA A 405 26.69 -42.91 -19.33
C ALA A 405 27.65 -41.69 -19.32
N ALA A 406 28.63 -41.76 -18.40
CA ALA A 406 29.92 -41.04 -18.34
C ALA A 406 29.93 -39.48 -18.34
N VAL A 407 30.62 -38.75 -17.45
CA VAL A 407 31.83 -38.93 -16.60
C VAL A 407 33.18 -38.66 -17.28
N ALA A 408 33.60 -37.39 -17.16
CA ALA A 408 34.97 -36.84 -17.05
C ALA A 408 34.78 -35.35 -16.62
N GLY A 409 35.67 -34.62 -15.93
CA GLY A 409 37.06 -34.82 -15.49
C GLY A 409 37.74 -33.43 -15.48
N SER A 410 37.78 -32.69 -14.37
CA SER A 410 38.86 -32.69 -13.36
C SER A 410 40.16 -31.95 -13.76
N ALA A 411 40.15 -30.61 -13.67
CA ALA A 411 41.29 -29.70 -13.43
C ALA A 411 40.70 -28.32 -13.05
N VAL A 412 41.06 -27.56 -12.00
CA VAL A 412 42.20 -27.49 -11.05
C VAL A 412 43.43 -26.70 -11.54
N ALA A 413 43.31 -25.37 -11.45
CA ALA A 413 44.37 -24.38 -11.11
C ALA A 413 45.53 -24.16 -12.13
N PRO A 414 46.41 -23.13 -11.96
CA PRO A 414 46.39 -22.03 -10.97
C PRO A 414 46.44 -20.61 -11.58
N SER A 415 46.23 -19.60 -10.72
CA SER A 415 46.54 -18.19 -11.02
C SER A 415 48.01 -17.85 -10.68
N PRO A 416 48.70 -17.01 -11.48
CA PRO A 416 49.93 -16.34 -11.06
C PRO A 416 49.64 -14.93 -10.50
N PHE A 417 50.14 -14.65 -9.30
CA PHE A 417 50.21 -13.29 -8.74
C PHE A 417 51.62 -12.71 -9.00
N LEU A 418 51.75 -11.38 -8.93
CA LEU A 418 53.02 -10.60 -8.95
C LEU A 418 53.88 -10.70 -10.23
N SER A 419 53.90 -9.60 -11.01
CA SER A 419 55.08 -8.72 -11.08
C SER A 419 54.88 -7.58 -12.09
N LEU A 420 54.85 -6.33 -11.61
CA LEU A 420 55.81 -5.28 -12.00
C LEU A 420 55.64 -4.05 -11.09
N ILE A 421 56.75 -3.49 -10.63
CA ILE A 421 56.86 -2.12 -10.12
C ILE A 421 58.02 -1.48 -10.88
N SER A 422 57.75 -0.40 -11.61
CA SER A 422 58.67 0.69 -11.95
C SER A 422 57.87 1.90 -12.44
#